data_AF-A0A948XYJ5-F1
#
_entry.id   AF-A0A948XYJ5-F1
#
_cell.length_a   1.000
_cell.length_b   1.000
_cell.length_c   1.000
_cell.angle_alpha   90.00
_cell.angle_beta   90.00
_cell.angle_gamma   90.00
#
_symmetry.space_group_name_H-M   'P 1'
#
loop_
_entity.id
_entity.type
_entity.pdbx_description
1 polymer ?
#
loop_
_entity_poly.entity_id
_entity_poly.type
_entity_poly.pdbx_seq_one_letter_code
_entity_poly.pdbx_strand_id
1 'polypeptide(L)'
;ALWTYPQRNRIVAGLSKALLVIEAGEKSGCLITANCAKKFGRKVFAVPGPITGSLSKGTNLLIKNGAEMVLSAEDVLRGMGAAPEDEGLSPREGMGAAPATGAAP
;
A
#
# COMPACT_ATOMS: atom_id res chain seq x y z
N ALA A 1 -6.93 3.24 -29.41
CA ALA A 1 -5.58 2.76 -29.05
C ALA A 1 -5.72 1.47 -28.23
N LEU A 2 -5.01 0.41 -28.61
CA LEU A 2 -5.14 -0.93 -28.01
C LEU A 2 -4.45 -1.08 -26.64
N TRP A 3 -3.68 -0.07 -26.21
CA TRP A 3 -3.00 -0.06 -24.93
C TRP A 3 -3.24 1.25 -24.20
N THR A 4 -4.04 1.19 -23.14
CA THR A 4 -4.36 2.36 -22.30
C THR A 4 -3.99 2.07 -20.85
N TYR A 5 -3.67 3.12 -20.09
CA TYR A 5 -3.35 3.00 -18.66
C TYR A 5 -4.36 2.12 -17.87
N PRO A 6 -5.69 2.20 -18.10
CA PRO A 6 -6.67 1.31 -17.45
C PRO A 6 -6.45 -0.19 -17.72
N GLN A 7 -6.08 -0.57 -18.95
CA GLN A 7 -5.87 -1.99 -19.30
C GLN A 7 -4.64 -2.58 -18.60
N ARG A 8 -3.63 -1.77 -18.28
CA ARG A 8 -2.46 -2.20 -17.49
C ARG A 8 -2.81 -2.33 -16.00
N ASN A 9 -3.65 -1.44 -15.47
CA ASN A 9 -4.00 -1.41 -14.05
C ASN A 9 -4.61 -2.72 -13.54
N ARG A 10 -5.34 -3.45 -14.40
CA ARG A 10 -5.87 -4.78 -14.05
C ARG A 10 -4.76 -5.80 -13.77
N ILE A 11 -3.59 -5.69 -14.41
CA ILE A 11 -2.46 -6.61 -14.20
C ILE A 11 -1.90 -6.39 -12.80
N VAL A 12 -1.67 -5.13 -12.41
CA VAL A 12 -1.21 -4.77 -11.06
C VAL A 12 -2.19 -5.29 -10.00
N ALA A 13 -3.50 -5.05 -10.19
CA ALA A 13 -4.53 -5.54 -9.28
C ALA A 13 -4.58 -7.08 -9.20
N GLY A 14 -4.40 -7.77 -10.33
CA GLY A 14 -4.46 -9.24 -10.40
C GLY A 14 -3.27 -9.93 -9.71
N LEU A 15 -2.07 -9.38 -9.89
CA LEU A 15 -0.82 -9.90 -9.31
C LEU A 15 -0.68 -9.58 -7.80
N SER A 16 -1.39 -8.55 -7.32
CA SER A 16 -1.31 -8.14 -5.92
C SER A 16 -2.12 -9.05 -4.99
N LYS A 17 -1.59 -9.34 -3.79
CA LYS A 17 -2.34 -10.00 -2.71
C LYS A 17 -3.38 -9.06 -2.10
N ALA A 18 -3.01 -7.80 -1.95
CA ALA A 18 -3.85 -6.69 -1.52
C ALA A 18 -3.36 -5.38 -2.13
N LEU A 19 -4.18 -4.34 -2.08
CA LEU A 19 -3.84 -3.02 -2.61
C LEU A 19 -3.99 -1.96 -1.53
N LEU A 20 -2.99 -1.09 -1.36
CA LEU A 20 -3.04 0.08 -0.50
C LEU A 20 -3.02 1.36 -1.34
N VAL A 21 -3.97 2.26 -1.10
CA VAL A 21 -4.03 3.58 -1.74
C VAL A 21 -3.65 4.65 -0.72
N ILE A 22 -2.54 5.34 -0.96
CA ILE A 22 -2.03 6.40 -0.07
C ILE A 22 -2.73 7.72 -0.34
N GLU A 23 -2.78 8.13 -1.61
CA GLU A 23 -3.46 9.35 -2.05
C GLU A 23 -4.22 9.11 -3.36
N ALA A 24 -5.40 9.69 -3.47
CA ALA A 24 -6.23 9.63 -4.66
C ALA A 24 -7.19 10.82 -4.71
N GLY A 25 -7.11 11.61 -5.77
CA GLY A 25 -8.21 12.50 -6.14
C GLY A 25 -9.44 11.73 -6.62
N GLU A 26 -10.58 12.40 -6.67
CA GLU A 26 -11.87 11.83 -7.07
C GLU A 26 -11.87 11.19 -8.48
N LYS A 27 -11.03 11.72 -9.38
CA LYS A 27 -10.84 11.20 -10.75
C LYS A 27 -9.47 10.52 -10.95
N SER A 28 -8.83 10.06 -9.86
CA SER A 28 -7.51 9.43 -9.95
C SER A 28 -7.55 8.10 -10.70
N GLY A 29 -6.56 7.87 -11.57
CA GLY A 29 -6.38 6.60 -12.26
C GLY A 29 -6.14 5.41 -11.33
N CYS A 30 -5.65 5.64 -10.10
CA CYS A 30 -5.46 4.56 -9.11
C CYS A 30 -6.80 3.97 -8.63
N LEU A 31 -7.90 4.72 -8.72
CA LEU A 31 -9.24 4.23 -8.37
C LEU A 31 -9.70 3.10 -9.31
N ILE A 32 -9.21 3.12 -10.56
CA ILE A 32 -9.43 2.02 -11.51
C ILE A 32 -8.77 0.74 -11.00
N THR A 33 -7.52 0.84 -10.52
CA THR A 33 -6.79 -0.29 -9.93
C THR A 33 -7.49 -0.82 -8.67
N ALA A 34 -7.94 0.07 -7.79
CA ALA A 34 -8.71 -0.30 -6.58
C ALA A 34 -10.03 -1.01 -6.92
N ASN A 35 -10.75 -0.53 -7.93
CA ASN A 35 -11.98 -1.18 -8.40
C ASN A 35 -11.71 -2.56 -9.03
N CYS A 36 -10.64 -2.71 -9.80
CA CYS A 36 -10.21 -4.01 -10.30
C CYS A 36 -9.86 -4.97 -9.14
N ALA A 37 -9.12 -4.50 -8.13
CA ALA A 37 -8.76 -5.29 -6.96
C ALA A 37 -10.00 -5.79 -6.20
N LYS A 38 -11.00 -4.91 -5.96
CA LYS A 38 -12.29 -5.30 -5.37
C LYS A 38 -12.99 -6.38 -6.20
N LYS A 39 -13.05 -6.23 -7.53
CA LYS A 39 -13.66 -7.22 -8.44
C LYS A 39 -12.95 -8.57 -8.41
N PHE A 40 -11.64 -8.59 -8.16
CA PHE A 40 -10.86 -9.82 -8.02
C PHE A 40 -10.90 -10.42 -6.61
N GLY A 41 -11.70 -9.85 -5.70
CA GLY A 41 -11.75 -10.31 -4.30
C GLY A 41 -10.47 -10.02 -3.51
N ARG A 42 -9.66 -9.05 -3.93
CA ARG A 42 -8.48 -8.60 -3.18
C ARG A 42 -8.90 -7.59 -2.12
N LYS A 43 -8.22 -7.62 -0.98
CA LYS A 43 -8.36 -6.58 0.04
C LYS A 43 -7.86 -5.25 -0.51
N VAL A 44 -8.64 -4.20 -0.26
CA VAL A 44 -8.29 -2.84 -0.61
C VAL A 44 -8.24 -2.03 0.67
N PHE A 45 -7.09 -1.41 0.88
CA PHE A 45 -6.77 -0.54 1.98
C PHE A 45 -6.64 0.90 1.47
N ALA A 46 -6.93 1.86 2.34
CA ALA A 46 -6.76 3.27 2.01
C ALA A 46 -6.35 4.08 3.24
N VAL A 47 -5.45 5.03 3.02
CA VAL A 47 -5.02 5.99 4.04
C VAL A 47 -6.05 7.13 4.07
N PRO A 48 -6.67 7.43 5.24
CA PRO A 48 -7.59 8.55 5.36
C PRO A 48 -6.82 9.86 5.24
N GLY A 49 -7.50 10.92 4.82
CA GLY A 49 -6.91 12.26 4.79
C GLY A 49 -7.93 13.38 4.98
N PRO A 50 -7.50 14.64 5.01
CA PRO A 50 -8.37 15.79 5.26
C PRO A 50 -9.55 15.85 4.27
N ILE A 51 -10.77 16.09 4.76
CA ILE A 51 -11.97 16.17 3.90
C ILE A 51 -11.92 17.34 2.90
N THR A 52 -11.11 18.36 3.19
CA THR A 52 -10.83 19.51 2.32
C THR A 52 -9.71 19.22 1.31
N GLY A 53 -8.94 18.14 1.49
CA GLY A 53 -7.82 17.76 0.64
C GLY A 53 -8.29 17.16 -0.67
N SER A 54 -7.90 17.77 -1.81
CA SER A 54 -8.26 17.27 -3.15
C SER A 54 -7.74 15.86 -3.42
N LEU A 55 -6.56 15.52 -2.89
CA LEU A 55 -5.92 14.21 -2.99
C LEU A 55 -6.43 13.17 -1.98
N SER A 56 -7.26 13.57 -1.01
CA SER A 56 -7.83 12.66 -0.02
C SER A 56 -9.27 12.26 -0.34
N LYS A 57 -9.93 12.97 -1.27
CA LYS A 57 -11.33 12.68 -1.65
C LYS A 57 -11.53 11.24 -2.10
N GLY A 58 -10.63 10.73 -2.95
CA GLY A 58 -10.71 9.37 -3.48
C GLY A 58 -10.43 8.31 -2.41
N THR A 59 -9.43 8.50 -1.54
CA THR A 59 -9.17 7.54 -0.44
C THR A 59 -10.30 7.52 0.58
N ASN A 60 -10.82 8.69 0.96
CA ASN A 60 -11.96 8.79 1.87
C ASN A 60 -13.23 8.14 1.26
N LEU A 61 -13.47 8.29 -0.04
CA LEU A 61 -14.56 7.58 -0.74
C LEU A 61 -14.34 6.07 -0.80
N LEU A 62 -13.09 5.61 -1.00
CA LEU A 62 -12.77 4.18 -0.95
C LEU A 62 -13.10 3.60 0.43
N ILE A 63 -12.69 4.28 1.50
CA ILE A 63 -12.98 3.90 2.89
C ILE A 63 -14.49 3.86 3.13
N LYS A 64 -15.20 4.93 2.74
CA LYS A 64 -16.67 4.99 2.82
C LYS A 64 -17.34 3.83 2.09
N ASN A 65 -16.74 3.35 1.00
CA ASN A 65 -17.22 2.23 0.19
C ASN A 65 -16.59 0.87 0.59
N GLY A 66 -16.15 0.73 1.84
CA GLY A 66 -15.71 -0.54 2.43
C GLY A 66 -14.27 -0.94 2.15
N ALA A 67 -13.40 -0.01 1.71
CA ALA A 67 -11.96 -0.23 1.85
C ALA A 67 -11.57 -0.13 3.33
N GLU A 68 -10.63 -0.96 3.77
CA GLU A 68 -10.15 -0.95 5.15
C GLU A 68 -9.25 0.27 5.38
N MET A 69 -9.52 1.02 6.44
CA MET A 69 -8.74 2.21 6.79
C MET A 69 -7.40 1.80 7.38
N VAL A 70 -6.33 2.48 6.95
CA VAL A 70 -4.96 2.21 7.40
C VAL A 70 -4.35 3.48 7.97
N LEU A 71 -3.87 3.39 9.20
CA LEU A 71 -3.15 4.45 9.91
C LEU A 71 -1.67 4.10 10.12
N SER A 72 -1.32 2.82 9.97
CA SER A 72 0.01 2.26 10.25
C SER A 72 0.29 1.02 9.40
N ALA A 73 1.55 0.57 9.32
CA ALA A 73 1.89 -0.63 8.55
C ALA A 73 1.27 -1.89 9.16
N GLU A 74 1.13 -1.90 10.49
CA GLU A 74 0.54 -2.95 11.30
C GLU A 74 -0.92 -3.21 10.92
N ASP A 75 -1.68 -2.16 10.56
CA ASP A 75 -3.06 -2.30 10.08
C ASP A 75 -3.12 -3.11 8.77
N VAL A 76 -2.15 -2.91 7.87
CA VAL A 76 -2.07 -3.67 6.61
C VAL A 76 -1.71 -5.12 6.89
N LEU A 77 -0.72 -5.37 7.76
CA LEU A 77 -0.28 -6.71 8.12
C LEU A 77 -1.40 -7.51 8.79
N ARG A 78 -2.05 -6.92 9.80
CA ARG A 78 -3.23 -7.48 10.47
C ARG A 78 -4.37 -7.70 9.48
N GLY A 79 -4.64 -6.73 8.63
CA GLY A 79 -5.63 -6.82 7.56
C GLY A 79 -5.32 -7.96 6.57
N MET A 80 -4.06 -8.27 6.29
CA MET A 80 -3.68 -9.42 5.45
C MET A 80 -3.72 -10.77 6.19
N GLY A 81 -3.99 -10.77 7.50
CA GLY A 81 -3.94 -11.98 8.34
C GLY A 81 -2.51 -12.45 8.65
N ALA A 82 -1.51 -11.58 8.47
CA ALA A 82 -0.18 -11.83 8.98
C ALA A 82 -0.20 -11.61 10.50
N ALA A 83 0.26 -12.61 11.26
CA ALA A 83 0.57 -12.38 12.67
C ALA A 83 1.65 -11.29 12.74
N PRO A 84 1.60 -10.37 13.72
CA PRO A 84 2.77 -9.55 14.00
C PRO A 84 3.93 -10.51 14.24
N GLU A 85 5.00 -10.42 13.45
CA GLU A 85 6.23 -11.09 13.81
C GLU A 85 6.62 -10.53 15.16
N ASP A 86 6.70 -11.40 16.18
CA ASP A 86 7.35 -11.05 17.44
C ASP A 86 8.68 -10.37 17.09
N GLU A 87 8.99 -9.25 17.73
CA GLU A 87 10.22 -8.46 17.59
C GLU A 87 11.46 -9.24 18.06
N GLY A 88 11.67 -10.44 17.49
CA GLY A 88 12.91 -11.16 17.46
C GLY A 88 13.59 -10.80 16.14
N LEU A 89 14.17 -9.61 16.08
CA LEU A 89 15.19 -9.29 15.08
C LEU A 89 16.29 -10.34 15.24
N SER A 90 16.21 -11.44 14.50
CA SER A 90 17.36 -12.32 14.32
C SER A 90 18.45 -11.45 13.72
N PRO A 91 19.67 -11.42 14.31
CA PRO A 91 20.77 -10.69 13.71
C PRO A 91 20.88 -11.12 12.26
N ARG A 92 20.83 -10.16 11.33
CA ARG A 92 21.08 -10.43 9.91
C ARG A 92 22.50 -10.95 9.80
N GLU A 93 22.67 -12.27 9.85
CA GLU A 93 23.92 -12.92 9.50
C GLU A 93 24.21 -12.58 8.04
N GLY A 94 25.28 -11.81 7.81
CA GLY A 94 25.88 -11.69 6.48
C GLY A 94 25.75 -10.36 5.73
N MET A 95 25.71 -9.20 6.42
CA MET A 95 26.21 -7.97 5.78
C MET A 95 27.54 -7.61 6.43
N GLY A 96 28.63 -7.90 5.71
CA GLY A 96 30.00 -7.72 6.17
C GLY A 96 30.23 -6.32 6.76
N ALA A 97 30.85 -6.29 7.93
CA ALA A 97 31.37 -5.08 8.52
C ALA A 97 32.33 -4.40 7.52
N ALA A 98 32.01 -3.18 7.11
CA ALA A 98 33.00 -2.31 6.48
C ALA A 98 34.09 -2.00 7.53
N PRO A 99 35.38 -2.11 7.20
CA PRO A 99 36.43 -1.84 8.17
C PRO A 99 36.42 -0.36 8.55
N ALA A 100 36.33 -0.09 9.85
CA ALA A 100 36.55 1.24 10.40
C ALA A 100 38.01 1.65 10.14
N THR A 101 38.24 2.49 9.14
CA THR A 101 39.50 3.24 9.03
C THR A 101 39.48 4.34 10.08
N GLY A 102 40.39 4.23 11.04
CA GLY A 102 40.37 5.00 12.27
C GLY A 102 41.08 6.35 12.26
N ALA A 103 41.23 6.82 13.50
CA ALA A 103 42.16 7.79 14.05
C ALA A 103 41.85 9.28 13.81
N ALA A 104 41.42 9.89 14.92
CA ALA A 104 41.43 11.32 15.22
C ALA A 104 42.85 11.92 15.17
N PRO A 105 42.96 13.25 15.31
CA PRO A 105 43.41 13.80 16.59
C PRO A 105 42.33 14.56 17.36
#